data_AF-A0A538IRL8-F1
#
_entry.id   AF-A0A538IRL8-F1
#
_cell.length_a   1.000
_cell.length_b   1.000
_cell.length_c   1.000
_cell.angle_alpha   90.00
_cell.angle_beta   90.00
_cell.angle_gamma   90.00
#
_symmetry.space_group_name_H-M   'P 1'
#
loop_
_entity.id
_entity.type
_entity.pdbx_description
1 polymer ?
#
loop_
_entity_poly.entity_id
_entity_poly.type
_entity_poly.pdbx_seq_one_letter_code
_entity_poly.pdbx_strand_id
1 'polypeptide(L)'
;MRRTILVVAAMAAMAIPAISIADQPSQQNEKNAAKFCKALRDAAGKDNFRSMFGGGKNAFGTCVSKNAKKDQQQDKTAHANAAKQCKAEQAQDPAAFKQKYGTNKNKSNAFGKCVSQKSKQKDQQDQNGGSST
;
A
#
# COMPACT_ATOMS: atom_id res chain seq x y z
N MET A 1 -30.43 -1.95 -1.31
CA MET A 1 -31.59 -1.07 -1.05
C MET A 1 -31.10 0.35 -0.83
N ARG A 2 -31.48 1.25 -1.74
CA ARG A 2 -31.22 2.70 -1.71
C ARG A 2 -32.13 3.38 -0.70
N ARG A 3 -31.60 4.33 0.07
CA ARG A 3 -32.32 5.46 0.72
C ARG A 3 -31.31 6.61 0.84
N THR A 4 -31.26 7.54 -0.12
CA THR A 4 -31.81 8.92 -0.06
C THR A 4 -31.17 9.73 1.09
N ILE A 5 -30.57 10.92 0.92
CA ILE A 5 -31.17 12.20 0.50
C ILE A 5 -30.06 13.23 0.15
N LEU A 6 -30.29 13.90 -0.99
CA LEU A 6 -30.03 15.29 -1.37
C LEU A 6 -29.05 16.20 -0.58
N VAL A 7 -28.13 16.74 -1.39
CA VAL A 7 -27.48 18.07 -1.39
C VAL A 7 -28.24 19.17 -0.63
N VAL A 8 -27.56 19.81 0.33
CA VAL A 8 -27.66 21.26 0.59
C VAL A 8 -26.26 21.79 0.86
N ALA A 9 -25.85 22.73 0.02
CA ALA A 9 -24.65 23.53 0.19
C ALA A 9 -24.83 24.45 1.41
N ALA A 10 -23.98 24.30 2.42
CA ALA A 10 -23.69 25.34 3.39
C ALA A 10 -22.17 25.51 3.40
N MET A 11 -21.71 26.60 2.80
CA MET A 11 -20.34 27.08 2.95
C MET A 11 -20.13 27.47 4.41
N ALA A 12 -19.62 26.54 5.21
CA ALA A 12 -18.91 26.86 6.44
C ALA A 12 -17.43 26.88 6.09
N ALA A 13 -16.82 28.06 6.12
CA ALA A 13 -15.39 28.25 6.02
C ALA A 13 -14.70 27.54 7.20
N MET A 14 -14.45 26.24 7.05
CA MET A 14 -13.48 25.56 7.89
C MET A 14 -12.11 26.02 7.41
N ALA A 15 -11.35 26.65 8.29
CA ALA A 15 -9.92 26.80 8.13
C ALA A 15 -9.30 25.40 8.08
N ILE A 16 -9.24 24.82 6.87
CA ILE A 16 -8.53 23.58 6.62
C ILE A 16 -7.05 23.93 6.79
N PRO A 17 -6.31 23.38 7.76
CA PRO A 17 -4.87 23.48 7.71
C PRO A 17 -4.43 22.91 6.36
N ALA A 18 -3.73 23.73 5.58
CA ALA A 18 -3.12 23.32 4.33
C ALA A 18 -2.06 22.26 4.62
N ILE A 19 -2.49 21.00 4.74
CA ILE A 19 -1.58 19.87 4.68
C ILE A 19 -1.42 19.57 3.19
N SER A 20 -0.38 20.17 2.62
CA SER A 20 0.17 19.78 1.33
C SER A 20 0.43 18.27 1.34
N ILE A 21 -0.46 17.49 0.73
CA ILE A 21 -0.21 16.09 0.41
C ILE A 21 0.72 16.02 -0.80
N ALA A 22 1.97 16.35 -0.57
CA ALA A 22 3.08 15.84 -1.34
C ALA A 22 3.63 14.61 -0.58
N ASP A 23 3.29 13.42 -1.08
CA ASP A 23 4.07 12.18 -0.92
C ASP A 23 4.50 11.79 0.52
N GLN A 24 3.67 11.07 1.28
CA GLN A 24 4.19 10.26 2.40
C GLN A 24 3.55 8.87 2.49
N PRO A 25 3.85 7.97 1.53
CA PRO A 25 3.80 6.54 1.82
C PRO A 25 4.66 6.21 3.05
N SER A 26 5.74 6.96 3.32
CA SER A 26 6.61 6.82 4.49
C SER A 26 5.86 6.77 5.83
N GLN A 27 4.93 7.70 6.08
CA GLN A 27 4.20 7.74 7.37
C GLN A 27 3.25 6.55 7.53
N GLN A 28 2.62 6.07 6.45
CA GLN A 28 1.72 4.93 6.51
C GLN A 28 2.53 3.62 6.65
N ASN A 29 3.63 3.49 5.91
CA ASN A 29 4.52 2.34 6.01
C ASN A 29 5.21 2.29 7.38
N GLU A 30 5.54 3.42 8.00
CA GLU A 30 6.04 3.46 9.38
C GLU A 30 4.98 3.03 10.40
N LYS A 31 3.71 3.44 10.23
CA LYS A 31 2.61 2.97 11.08
C LYS A 31 2.36 1.47 10.94
N ASN A 32 2.39 0.94 9.72
CA ASN A 32 2.25 -0.48 9.44
C ASN A 32 3.43 -1.27 10.03
N ALA A 33 4.66 -0.78 9.83
CA ALA A 33 5.86 -1.35 10.41
C ALA A 33 5.85 -1.30 11.95
N ALA A 34 5.39 -0.21 12.56
CA ALA A 34 5.25 -0.09 14.01
C ALA A 34 4.24 -1.08 14.59
N LYS A 35 3.11 -1.31 13.91
CA LYS A 35 2.14 -2.35 14.30
C LYS A 35 2.75 -3.75 14.24
N PHE A 36 3.42 -4.06 13.13
CA PHE A 36 4.13 -5.34 12.97
C PHE A 36 5.19 -5.52 14.06
N CYS A 37 6.04 -4.52 14.29
CA CYS A 37 7.08 -4.55 15.32
C CYS A 37 6.51 -4.64 16.73
N LYS A 38 5.33 -4.08 16.98
CA LYS A 38 4.62 -4.24 18.26
C LYS A 38 4.15 -5.69 18.43
N ALA A 39 3.47 -6.25 17.44
CA ALA A 39 3.03 -7.64 17.46
C ALA A 39 4.20 -8.61 17.59
N LEU A 40 5.29 -8.39 16.86
CA LEU A 40 6.51 -9.20 16.93
C LEU A 40 7.15 -9.12 18.31
N ARG A 41 7.21 -7.94 18.93
CA ARG A 41 7.73 -7.77 20.28
C ARG A 41 6.84 -8.44 21.32
N ASP A 42 5.52 -8.36 21.16
CA ASP A 42 4.56 -8.96 22.07
C ASP A 42 4.57 -10.50 21.95
N ALA A 43 4.81 -11.04 20.75
CA ALA A 43 4.93 -12.47 20.48
C ALA A 43 6.29 -13.07 20.89
N ALA A 44 7.40 -12.40 20.58
CA ALA A 44 8.75 -12.89 20.89
C ALA A 44 9.15 -12.63 22.35
N GLY A 45 8.51 -11.65 23.00
CA GLY A 45 8.91 -11.13 24.30
C GLY A 45 9.98 -10.05 24.19
N LYS A 46 10.03 -9.15 25.19
CA LYS A 46 10.87 -7.94 25.16
C LYS A 46 12.37 -8.26 25.09
N ASP A 47 12.82 -9.28 25.82
CA ASP A 47 14.23 -9.66 25.86
C ASP A 47 14.72 -10.28 24.54
N ASN A 48 13.96 -11.23 23.97
CA ASN A 48 14.24 -11.77 22.65
C ASN A 48 14.20 -10.70 21.56
N PHE A 49 13.17 -9.85 21.58
CA PHE A 49 13.07 -8.75 20.61
C PHE A 49 14.27 -7.81 20.70
N ARG A 50 14.72 -7.46 21.91
CA ARG A 50 15.94 -6.65 22.08
C ARG A 50 17.17 -7.38 21.54
N SER A 51 17.29 -8.69 21.77
CA SER A 51 18.39 -9.50 21.23
C SER A 51 18.43 -9.48 19.69
N MET A 52 17.26 -9.64 19.04
CA MET A 52 17.15 -9.64 17.56
C MET A 52 17.47 -8.30 16.89
N PHE A 53 17.19 -7.18 17.56
CA PHE A 53 17.31 -5.84 16.98
C PHE A 53 18.46 -4.98 17.56
N GLY A 54 19.45 -5.62 18.20
CA GLY A 54 20.72 -4.98 18.58
C GLY A 54 20.78 -4.39 19.99
N GLY A 55 19.90 -4.84 20.89
CA GLY A 55 20.01 -4.67 22.34
C GLY A 55 19.87 -3.23 22.85
N GLY A 56 18.69 -2.87 23.36
CA GLY A 56 18.51 -1.60 24.08
C GLY A 56 17.20 -0.88 23.77
N LYS A 57 17.13 0.40 24.16
CA LYS A 57 15.97 1.28 23.93
C LYS A 57 15.66 1.53 22.45
N ASN A 58 16.64 1.32 21.56
CA ASN A 58 16.53 1.57 20.12
C ASN A 58 16.04 0.35 19.31
N ALA A 59 15.87 -0.82 19.94
CA ALA A 59 15.45 -2.05 19.25
C ALA A 59 14.15 -1.87 18.45
N PHE A 60 13.19 -1.14 19.01
CA PHE A 60 11.92 -0.87 18.32
C PHE A 60 12.11 0.03 17.11
N GLY A 61 12.87 1.11 17.23
CA GLY A 61 13.20 2.00 16.10
C GLY A 61 13.93 1.28 14.98
N THR A 62 14.86 0.38 15.32
CA THR A 62 15.56 -0.48 14.36
C THR A 62 14.59 -1.42 13.62
N CYS A 63 13.67 -2.05 14.35
CA CYS A 63 12.63 -2.89 13.76
C CYS A 63 11.76 -2.09 12.78
N VAL A 64 11.25 -0.93 13.23
CA VAL A 64 10.37 -0.08 12.41
C VAL A 64 11.09 0.39 11.16
N SER A 65 12.32 0.89 11.27
CA SER A 65 13.09 1.35 10.12
C SER A 65 13.39 0.23 9.13
N LYS A 66 13.79 -0.96 9.60
CA LYS A 66 14.03 -2.12 8.73
C LYS A 66 12.76 -2.57 8.03
N ASN A 67 11.65 -2.67 8.75
CA ASN A 67 10.40 -3.16 8.18
C ASN A 67 9.73 -2.12 7.27
N ALA A 68 9.79 -0.82 7.60
CA ALA A 68 9.31 0.24 6.71
C ALA A 68 10.10 0.26 5.39
N LYS A 69 11.42 0.05 5.44
CA LYS A 69 12.24 -0.11 4.22
C LYS A 69 11.90 -1.37 3.43
N LYS A 70 11.64 -2.48 4.12
CA LYS A 70 11.22 -3.75 3.48
C LYS A 70 9.88 -3.58 2.78
N ASP A 71 8.91 -2.98 3.44
CA ASP A 71 7.56 -2.71 2.93
C ASP A 71 7.64 -1.81 1.68
N GLN A 72 8.41 -0.72 1.74
CA GLN A 72 8.70 0.13 0.59
C GLN A 72 9.37 -0.62 -0.57
N GLN A 73 10.32 -1.51 -0.27
CA GLN A 73 11.01 -2.29 -1.30
C GLN A 73 10.07 -3.35 -1.93
N GLN A 74 9.20 -3.93 -1.12
CA GLN A 74 8.18 -4.90 -1.55
C GLN A 74 7.15 -4.22 -2.45
N ASP A 75 6.65 -3.04 -2.07
CA ASP A 75 5.77 -2.21 -2.89
C ASP A 75 6.42 -1.85 -4.23
N LYS A 76 7.66 -1.37 -4.22
CA LYS A 76 8.41 -1.03 -5.45
C LYS A 76 8.58 -2.24 -6.35
N THR A 77 8.91 -3.39 -5.78
CA THR A 77 9.10 -4.64 -6.53
C THR A 77 7.77 -5.16 -7.07
N ALA A 78 6.70 -5.11 -6.29
CA ALA A 78 5.36 -5.48 -6.72
C ALA A 78 4.90 -4.57 -7.86
N HIS A 79 5.09 -3.27 -7.73
CA HIS A 79 4.75 -2.27 -8.74
C HIS A 79 5.58 -2.43 -10.02
N ALA A 80 6.88 -2.70 -9.90
CA ALA A 80 7.74 -2.95 -11.06
C ALA A 80 7.34 -4.24 -11.80
N ASN A 81 7.04 -5.32 -11.08
CA ASN A 81 6.58 -6.58 -11.68
C ASN A 81 5.19 -6.42 -12.31
N ALA A 82 4.27 -5.75 -11.62
CA ALA A 82 2.95 -5.42 -12.14
C ALA A 82 3.07 -4.58 -13.43
N ALA A 83 3.91 -3.55 -13.44
CA ALA A 83 4.19 -2.74 -14.63
C ALA A 83 4.75 -3.55 -15.79
N LYS A 84 5.69 -4.47 -15.54
CA LYS A 84 6.22 -5.37 -16.58
C LYS A 84 5.12 -6.25 -17.18
N GLN A 85 4.29 -6.87 -16.34
CA GLN A 85 3.18 -7.70 -16.80
C GLN A 85 2.14 -6.89 -17.58
N CYS A 86 1.77 -5.72 -17.08
CA CYS A 86 0.83 -4.83 -17.77
C CYS A 86 1.39 -4.36 -19.12
N LYS A 87 2.70 -4.14 -19.22
CA LYS A 87 3.36 -3.78 -20.47
C LYS A 87 3.35 -4.94 -21.48
N ALA A 88 3.56 -6.17 -21.02
CA ALA A 88 3.47 -7.37 -21.85
C ALA A 88 2.04 -7.58 -22.37
N GLU A 89 1.03 -7.49 -21.49
CA GLU A 89 -0.39 -7.60 -21.87
C GLU A 89 -0.80 -6.49 -22.86
N GLN A 90 -0.34 -5.27 -22.63
CA GLN A 90 -0.60 -4.15 -23.54
C GLN A 90 0.08 -4.35 -24.91
N ALA A 91 1.28 -4.94 -24.95
CA ALA A 91 2.00 -5.20 -26.19
C ALA A 91 1.38 -6.33 -27.01
N GLN A 92 0.79 -7.34 -26.36
CA GLN A 92 0.06 -8.41 -27.03
C GLN A 92 -1.22 -7.90 -27.70
N ASP A 93 -2.05 -7.14 -26.98
CA ASP A 93 -3.28 -6.59 -27.55
C ASP A 93 -3.60 -5.21 -26.95
N PRO A 94 -3.16 -4.11 -27.60
CA PRO A 94 -3.36 -2.76 -27.07
C PRO A 94 -4.83 -2.32 -27.11
N ALA A 95 -5.65 -2.89 -28.00
CA ALA A 95 -7.06 -2.54 -28.12
C ALA A 95 -7.88 -3.20 -27.01
N ALA A 96 -7.71 -4.51 -26.84
CA ALA A 96 -8.33 -5.29 -25.76
C ALA A 96 -7.83 -4.84 -24.38
N PHE A 97 -6.55 -4.52 -24.24
CA PHE A 97 -6.00 -3.97 -22.99
C PHE A 97 -6.68 -2.66 -22.59
N LYS A 98 -6.84 -1.73 -23.55
CA LYS A 98 -7.56 -0.47 -23.32
C LYS A 98 -9.03 -0.72 -22.99
N GLN A 99 -9.68 -1.70 -23.60
CA GLN A 99 -11.06 -2.06 -23.27
C GLN A 99 -11.19 -2.65 -21.86
N LYS A 100 -10.24 -3.49 -21.46
CA LYS A 100 -10.22 -4.22 -20.19
C LYS A 100 -9.92 -3.31 -18.99
N TYR A 101 -8.96 -2.40 -19.12
CA TYR A 101 -8.49 -1.57 -18.00
C TYR A 101 -8.82 -0.08 -18.13
N GLY A 102 -9.12 0.41 -19.33
CA GLY A 102 -9.40 1.81 -19.59
C GLY A 102 -10.84 2.17 -19.23
N THR A 103 -11.03 3.16 -18.37
CA THR A 103 -12.36 3.63 -17.93
C THR A 103 -12.66 5.08 -18.28
N ASN A 104 -11.67 5.85 -18.75
CA ASN A 104 -11.89 7.23 -19.19
C ASN A 104 -12.21 7.31 -20.69
N LYS A 105 -12.69 8.47 -21.16
CA LYS A 105 -13.08 8.70 -22.56
C LYS A 105 -12.00 8.30 -23.58
N ASN A 106 -10.72 8.46 -23.23
CA ASN A 106 -9.58 8.15 -24.11
C ASN A 106 -8.87 6.82 -23.77
N LYS A 107 -9.37 6.06 -22.80
CA LYS A 107 -8.78 4.82 -22.23
C LYS A 107 -7.30 4.94 -21.79
N SER A 108 -6.74 6.15 -21.66
CA SER A 108 -5.35 6.39 -21.27
C SER A 108 -5.01 6.01 -19.84
N ASN A 109 -6.02 5.80 -18.99
CA ASN A 109 -5.82 5.34 -17.61
C ASN A 109 -5.65 3.81 -17.48
N ALA A 110 -5.71 3.06 -18.59
CA ALA A 110 -5.64 1.60 -18.60
C ALA A 110 -4.37 1.05 -17.95
N PHE A 111 -3.20 1.63 -18.27
CA PHE A 111 -1.93 1.16 -17.71
C PHE A 111 -1.86 1.36 -16.20
N GLY A 112 -2.16 2.57 -15.72
CA GLY A 112 -2.19 2.86 -14.28
C GLY A 112 -3.21 2.00 -13.51
N LYS A 113 -4.36 1.68 -14.13
CA LYS A 113 -5.38 0.78 -13.57
C LYS A 113 -4.88 -0.66 -13.48
N CYS A 114 -4.23 -1.15 -14.53
CA CYS A 114 -3.65 -2.50 -14.54
C CYS A 114 -2.60 -2.65 -13.43
N VAL A 115 -1.66 -1.70 -13.34
CA VAL A 115 -0.59 -1.75 -12.32
C VAL A 115 -1.18 -1.66 -10.92
N SER A 116 -2.12 -0.74 -10.69
CA SER A 116 -2.78 -0.59 -9.38
C SER A 116 -3.56 -1.84 -8.96
N GLN A 117 -4.22 -2.53 -9.89
CA GLN A 117 -4.92 -3.79 -9.57
C GLN A 117 -3.92 -4.88 -9.19
N LYS A 118 -2.87 -5.07 -10.00
CA LYS A 118 -1.89 -6.13 -9.78
C LYS A 118 -1.04 -5.93 -8.53
N SER A 119 -0.65 -4.70 -8.22
CA SER A 119 0.08 -4.39 -6.99
C SER A 119 -0.77 -4.65 -5.75
N LYS A 120 -2.06 -4.26 -5.76
CA LYS A 120 -3.00 -4.52 -4.65
C LYS A 120 -3.28 -6.01 -4.41
N GLN A 121 -3.33 -6.81 -5.48
CA GLN A 121 -3.53 -8.25 -5.35
C GLN A 121 -2.36 -8.93 -4.63
N LYS A 122 -1.12 -8.47 -4.83
CA LYS A 122 0.04 -8.99 -4.08
C LYS A 122 0.02 -8.61 -2.61
N ASP A 123 -0.41 -7.39 -2.30
CA ASP A 123 -0.53 -6.91 -0.91
C ASP A 123 -1.55 -7.73 -0.10
N GLN A 124 -2.66 -8.11 -0.75
CA GLN A 124 -3.68 -8.98 -0.16
C GLN A 124 -3.25 -10.45 -0.03
N GLN A 125 -2.41 -10.94 -0.93
CA GLN A 125 -1.89 -12.32 -0.86
C GLN A 125 -0.88 -12.51 0.29
N ASP A 126 -0.08 -11.50 0.63
CA ASP A 126 0.87 -11.58 1.76
C ASP A 126 0.15 -11.71 3.12
N GLN A 127 -1.07 -11.17 3.23
CA GLN A 127 -1.92 -11.26 4.44
C GLN A 127 -2.78 -12.53 4.49
N ASN A 128 -2.84 -13.32 3.42
CA ASN A 128 -3.68 -14.54 3.33
C ASN A 128 -2.86 -15.82 3.05
N GLY A 129 -1.53 -15.78 3.22
CA GLY A 129 -0.65 -16.95 3.10
C GLY A 129 -0.43 -17.74 4.39
N GLY A 130 -1.14 -17.41 5.48
CA GLY A 130 -0.98 -18.02 6.81
C GLY A 130 -2.13 -18.93 7.25
N SER A 131 -2.96 -19.43 6.33
CA SER A 131 -4.01 -20.40 6.66
C SER A 131 -4.20 -21.38 5.52
N SER A 132 -3.43 -22.46 5.54
CA SER A 132 -3.79 -23.79 4.98
C SER A 132 -2.62 -24.74 5.21
N THR A 133 -2.54 -25.32 6.40
CA THR A 133 -2.34 -26.75 6.63
C THR A 133 -2.90 -27.07 8.01
#